data_AF-A0A3L9M0A3-F1
#
_entry.id   AF-A0A3L9M0A3-F1
#
_cell.length_a   1.000
_cell.length_b   1.000
_cell.length_c   1.000
_cell.angle_alpha   90.00
_cell.angle_beta   90.00
_cell.angle_gamma   90.00
#
_symmetry.space_group_name_H-M   'P 1'
#
loop_
_entity.id
_entity.type
_entity.pdbx_description
1 polymer ?
#
loop_
_entity_poly.entity_id
_entity_poly.type
_entity_poly.pdbx_seq_one_letter_code
_entity_poly.pdbx_strand_id
1 'polypeptide(L)'
;DGDYTVTVTATDAAGNEGSTTGTITIDTVAPDAPVLDPINGTDPISGTAEPDSTVTVTFPDGSTAEVVAGPDGSWTVPNPGGL
;
A
#
# COMPACT_ATOMS: atom_id res chain seq x y z
N ASP A 1 4.41 0.36 14.62
CA ASP A 1 3.22 1.06 14.11
C ASP A 1 2.42 1.68 15.24
N GLY A 2 1.66 2.72 14.91
CA GLY A 2 0.72 3.34 15.84
C GLY A 2 0.53 4.83 15.57
N ASP A 3 -0.42 5.40 16.32
CA ASP A 3 -0.66 6.84 16.36
C ASP A 3 0.18 7.50 17.45
N TYR A 4 0.86 8.58 17.09
CA TYR A 4 1.71 9.36 17.96
C TYR A 4 1.19 10.79 18.04
N THR A 5 1.09 11.33 19.25
CA THR A 5 0.70 12.72 19.47
C THR A 5 1.93 13.57 19.77
N VAL A 6 2.13 14.63 18.98
CA VAL A 6 3.14 15.65 19.22
C VAL A 6 2.45 16.85 19.88
N THR A 7 3.00 17.30 21.01
CA THR A 7 2.54 18.50 21.71
C THR A 7 3.55 19.61 21.54
N VAL A 8 3.09 20.81 21.20
CA VAL A 8 3.91 22.02 21.08
C VAL A 8 3.39 23.03 22.09
N THR A 9 4.30 23.56 22.92
CA THR A 9 4.01 24.61 23.91
C THR A 9 4.91 25.80 23.65
N ALA A 10 4.35 27.00 23.75
CA ALA A 10 5.09 28.26 23.71
C ALA A 10 4.72 29.11 24.94
N THR A 11 5.72 29.75 25.53
CA THR A 11 5.56 30.64 26.67
C THR A 11 6.12 32.01 26.29
N ASP A 12 5.34 33.08 26.49
CA ASP A 12 5.80 34.45 26.24
C ASP A 12 6.63 35.02 27.42
N ALA A 13 7.22 36.21 27.25
CA ALA A 13 8.04 36.83 28.29
C ALA A 13 7.25 37.26 29.55
N ALA A 14 5.93 37.38 29.46
CA ALA A 14 5.05 37.65 30.58
C ALA A 14 4.59 36.36 31.31
N GLY A 15 4.92 35.19 30.76
CA GLY A 15 4.59 33.87 31.32
C GLY A 15 3.26 33.28 30.81
N ASN A 16 2.65 33.85 29.76
CA ASN A 16 1.45 33.24 29.17
C ASN A 16 1.84 32.03 28.33
N GLU A 17 1.10 30.93 28.50
CA GLU A 17 1.32 29.69 27.73
C GLU A 17 0.23 29.49 26.67
N GLY A 18 0.65 29.04 25.49
CA GLY A 18 -0.21 28.49 24.45
C GLY A 18 0.28 27.10 24.07
N SER A 19 -0.64 26.17 23.82
CA SER A 19 -0.30 24.83 23.34
C SER A 19 -1.18 24.38 22.18
N THR A 20 -0.63 23.49 21.36
CA THR A 20 -1.34 22.77 20.30
C THR A 20 -0.83 21.36 20.19
N THR A 21 -1.61 20.48 19.55
CA THR A 21 -1.25 19.08 19.33
C THR A 21 -1.46 18.69 17.87
N GLY A 22 -0.60 17.80 17.36
CA GLY A 22 -0.77 17.13 16.07
C GLY A 22 -0.61 15.62 16.22
N THR A 23 -1.25 14.85 15.34
CA THR A 23 -1.15 13.38 15.32
C THR A 23 -0.37 12.92 14.09
N ILE A 24 0.44 11.88 14.25
CA ILE A 24 1.20 11.22 13.19
C ILE A 24 0.93 9.72 13.31
N THR A 25 0.51 9.10 12.21
CA THR A 25 0.42 7.63 12.12
C THR A 25 1.69 7.12 11.46
N ILE A 26 2.36 6.17 12.12
CA ILE A 26 3.51 5.49 11.54
C ILE A 26 3.08 4.06 11.22
N ASP A 27 3.23 3.70 9.96
CA ASP A 27 3.10 2.34 9.45
C ASP A 27 4.46 1.87 8.92
N THR A 28 4.98 0.80 9.51
CA THR A 28 6.25 0.14 9.21
C THR A 28 6.07 -1.33 8.86
N VAL A 29 4.84 -1.85 8.91
CA VAL A 29 4.58 -3.22 8.50
C VAL A 29 4.52 -3.25 6.98
N ALA A 30 5.35 -4.10 6.39
CA ALA A 30 5.28 -4.35 4.95
C ALA A 30 4.04 -5.19 4.65
N PRO A 31 3.41 -5.01 3.46
CA PRO A 31 2.38 -5.91 3.01
C PRO A 31 2.94 -7.34 2.93
N ASP A 32 2.08 -8.32 3.19
CA ASP A 32 2.40 -9.72 2.89
C ASP A 32 2.71 -9.90 1.40
N ALA A 33 3.64 -10.81 1.10
CA ALA A 33 3.99 -11.08 -0.29
C ALA A 33 2.76 -11.56 -1.08
N PRO A 34 2.53 -11.05 -2.30
CA PRO A 34 1.43 -11.52 -3.13
C PRO A 34 1.64 -12.99 -3.52
N VAL A 35 0.54 -13.70 -3.70
CA VAL A 35 0.51 -15.07 -4.23
C VAL A 35 0.01 -15.00 -5.66
N LEU A 36 0.68 -15.72 -6.57
CA LEU A 36 0.25 -15.89 -7.94
C LEU A 36 -0.55 -17.18 -8.09
N ASP A 37 -1.67 -17.10 -8.79
CA ASP A 37 -2.36 -18.28 -9.30
C ASP A 37 -1.54 -18.93 -10.43
N PRO A 38 -1.81 -20.20 -10.78
CA PRO A 38 -1.16 -20.86 -11.91
C PRO A 38 -1.32 -20.08 -13.22
N ILE A 39 -0.20 -19.75 -13.85
CA ILE A 39 -0.16 -18.97 -15.08
C ILE A 39 -0.22 -19.89 -16.30
N ASN A 40 -0.94 -19.45 -17.34
CA ASN A 40 -0.88 -20.04 -18.67
C ASN A 40 -0.84 -18.95 -19.77
N GLY A 41 -0.66 -19.37 -21.01
CA GLY A 41 -0.42 -18.46 -22.13
C GLY A 41 -1.62 -17.63 -22.59
N THR A 42 -2.83 -17.88 -22.10
CA THR A 42 -4.07 -17.26 -22.61
C THR A 42 -4.92 -16.58 -21.55
N ASP A 43 -4.96 -17.12 -20.33
CA ASP A 43 -5.81 -16.60 -19.27
C ASP A 43 -5.19 -15.36 -18.62
N PRO A 44 -6.01 -14.47 -18.02
CA PRO A 44 -5.52 -13.35 -17.23
C PRO A 44 -4.53 -13.77 -16.15
N ILE A 45 -3.65 -12.85 -15.75
CA ILE A 45 -2.79 -13.06 -14.58
C ILE A 45 -3.59 -12.68 -13.34
N SER A 46 -3.66 -13.58 -12.37
CA SER A 46 -4.43 -13.40 -11.14
C SER A 46 -3.67 -13.90 -9.92
N GLY A 47 -4.20 -13.55 -8.76
CA GLY A 47 -3.68 -14.00 -7.48
C GLY A 47 -4.34 -13.29 -6.30
N THR A 48 -3.65 -13.33 -5.16
CA THR A 48 -4.05 -12.61 -3.95
C THR A 48 -2.93 -11.72 -3.43
N ALA A 49 -3.26 -10.61 -2.79
CA ALA A 49 -2.36 -9.74 -2.06
C ALA A 49 -3.08 -9.19 -0.82
N GLU A 50 -2.39 -8.39 0.00
CA GLU A 50 -3.06 -7.65 1.08
C GLU A 50 -4.17 -6.75 0.49
N PRO A 51 -5.39 -6.74 1.06
CA PRO A 51 -6.48 -5.88 0.58
C PRO A 51 -6.05 -4.42 0.47
N ASP A 52 -6.54 -3.74 -0.56
CA ASP A 52 -6.25 -2.34 -0.87
C ASP A 52 -4.76 -2.02 -1.16
N SER A 53 -3.88 -3.03 -1.22
CA SER A 53 -2.49 -2.87 -1.66
C SER A 53 -2.37 -2.79 -3.19
N THR A 54 -1.33 -2.12 -3.68
CA THR A 54 -1.01 -2.07 -5.12
C THR A 54 -0.16 -3.28 -5.51
N VAL A 55 -0.62 -4.03 -6.51
CA VAL A 55 0.10 -5.11 -7.16
C VAL A 55 0.66 -4.62 -8.49
N THR A 56 1.98 -4.75 -8.67
CA THR A 56 2.68 -4.51 -9.94
C THR A 56 3.06 -5.85 -10.56
N VAL A 57 2.53 -6.15 -11.75
CA VAL A 57 2.87 -7.35 -12.53
C VAL A 57 3.86 -6.96 -13.63
N THR A 58 5.00 -7.64 -13.70
CA THR A 58 5.98 -7.48 -14.78
C THR A 58 5.96 -8.71 -15.67
N PHE A 59 5.75 -8.51 -16.97
CA PHE A 59 5.68 -9.58 -17.97
C PHE A 59 7.08 -9.93 -18.53
N PRO A 60 7.25 -11.08 -19.20
CA PRO A 60 8.54 -11.51 -19.76
C PRO A 60 9.14 -10.54 -20.79
N ASP A 61 8.30 -9.77 -21.50
CA ASP A 61 8.73 -8.74 -22.44
C ASP A 61 9.19 -7.43 -21.75
N GLY A 62 9.08 -7.36 -20.42
CA GLY A 62 9.43 -6.23 -19.59
C GLY A 62 8.32 -5.18 -19.43
N SER A 63 7.16 -5.36 -20.07
CA SER A 63 6.00 -4.50 -19.83
C SER A 63 5.41 -4.73 -18.44
N THR A 64 4.64 -3.75 -17.94
CA THR A 64 4.04 -3.81 -16.61
C THR A 64 2.56 -3.49 -16.63
N ALA A 65 1.83 -4.07 -15.67
CA ALA A 65 0.45 -3.70 -15.33
C ALA A 65 0.34 -3.48 -13.81
N GLU A 66 -0.46 -2.50 -13.41
CA GLU A 66 -0.76 -2.23 -12.00
C GLU A 66 -2.24 -2.44 -11.73
N VAL A 67 -2.55 -3.02 -10.57
CA VAL A 67 -3.92 -3.22 -10.08
C VAL A 67 -3.93 -3.10 -8.56
N VAL A 68 -5.01 -2.55 -8.00
CA VAL A 68 -5.24 -2.56 -6.56
C VAL A 68 -5.96 -3.86 -6.20
N ALA A 69 -5.46 -4.59 -5.20
CA ALA A 69 -6.12 -5.76 -4.68
C ALA A 69 -7.47 -5.39 -4.07
N GLY A 70 -8.50 -6.17 -4.37
CA GLY A 70 -9.85 -5.93 -3.86
C GLY A 70 -9.93 -6.10 -2.34
N PRO A 71 -11.10 -5.81 -1.73
CA PRO A 71 -11.31 -5.94 -0.29
C PRO A 71 -11.13 -7.36 0.25
N ASP A 72 -11.21 -8.38 -0.62
CA ASP A 72 -10.96 -9.79 -0.31
C ASP A 72 -9.52 -10.23 -0.66
N GLY A 73 -8.67 -9.30 -1.07
CA GLY A 73 -7.29 -9.53 -1.50
C GLY A 73 -7.15 -10.02 -2.94
N SER A 74 -8.26 -10.28 -3.65
CA SER A 74 -8.20 -10.78 -5.03
C SER A 74 -7.79 -9.70 -6.02
N TRP A 75 -7.02 -10.07 -7.04
CA TRP A 75 -6.64 -9.17 -8.12
C TRP A 75 -6.50 -9.90 -9.45
N THR A 76 -6.67 -9.17 -10.56
CA THR A 76 -6.43 -9.70 -11.91
C THR A 76 -5.97 -8.58 -12.85
N VAL A 77 -5.05 -8.90 -13.75
CA VAL A 77 -4.65 -8.06 -14.88
C VAL A 77 -4.78 -8.83 -16.19
N PRO A 78 -5.15 -8.18 -17.31
CA PRO A 78 -5.20 -8.84 -18.61
C PRO A 78 -3.85 -9.44 -19.00
N ASN A 79 -3.90 -10.61 -19.65
CA ASN A 79 -2.71 -11.21 -20.25
C ASN A 79 -2.37 -10.44 -21.56
N PRO A 80 -1.14 -9.94 -21.73
CA PRO A 80 -0.75 -9.21 -22.93
C PRO A 80 -0.64 -10.12 -24.18
N GLY A 81 -0.68 -11.45 -23.98
CA GLY A 81 -0.43 -12.46 -25.00
C GLY A 81 1.06 -12.78 -25.14
N GLY A 82 1.39 -14.01 -25.52
CA GLY A 82 2.77 -14.42 -25.81
C GLY A 82 3.63 -14.74 -24.58
N LEU A 83 3.02 -15.15 -23.48
CA LEU A 83 3.71 -15.71 -22.30
C LEU A 83 4.27 -17.11 -22.54
#